data_AF-A0A1E1W9F2-F1
#
_entry.id   AF-A0A1E1W9F2-F1
#
_cell.length_a   1.000
_cell.length_b   1.000
_cell.length_c   1.000
_cell.angle_alpha   90.00
_cell.angle_beta   90.00
_cell.angle_gamma   90.00
#
_symmetry.space_group_name_H-M   'P 1'
#
loop_
_entity.id
_entity.type
_entity.pdbx_description
1 polymer ?
#
loop_
_entity_poly.entity_id
_entity_poly.type
_entity_poly.pdbx_seq_one_letter_code
_entity_poly.pdbx_strand_id
1 'polypeptide(L)'
;RLARCNDPTITRREDCVGVFMRRVFVTKMKIRPGPNETFPSMLVPRVWANPKRFSFDNIGDALLTLFEVLSFKGWLDVRDVLIKALGPVHAIYIHVYIFLGCMIGLTLFVGVVIANYSENKGTA
;
A
#
# COMPACT_ATOMS: atom_id res chain seq x y z
N ARG A 1 -10.84 -1.01 9.74
CA ARG A 1 -10.92 -2.16 8.80
C ARG A 1 -10.83 -1.64 7.37
N LEU A 2 -9.98 -2.24 6.52
CA LEU A 2 -9.66 -1.72 5.18
C LEU A 2 -10.51 -2.33 4.06
N ALA A 3 -11.35 -3.32 4.35
CA ALA A 3 -12.15 -4.01 3.35
C ALA A 3 -13.19 -3.08 2.70
N ARG A 4 -13.28 -3.14 1.37
CA ARG A 4 -14.21 -2.34 0.56
C ARG A 4 -14.68 -3.15 -0.65
N CYS A 5 -15.80 -2.75 -1.23
CA CYS A 5 -16.21 -3.24 -2.55
C CYS A 5 -15.18 -2.87 -3.62
N ASN A 6 -14.93 -3.80 -4.54
CA ASN A 6 -14.08 -3.57 -5.72
C ASN A 6 -14.71 -2.60 -6.76
N ASP A 7 -16.04 -2.43 -6.71
CA ASP A 7 -16.78 -1.44 -7.48
C ASP A 7 -16.76 -0.08 -6.76
N PRO A 8 -16.19 0.99 -7.36
CA PRO A 8 -16.12 2.31 -6.73
C PRO A 8 -17.48 3.00 -6.55
N THR A 9 -18.52 2.58 -7.29
CA THR A 9 -19.87 3.14 -7.18
C THR A 9 -20.58 2.70 -5.90
N ILE A 10 -20.14 1.59 -5.30
CA ILE A 10 -20.75 0.99 -4.12
C ILE A 10 -19.93 1.32 -2.87
N THR A 11 -20.60 1.90 -1.87
CA THR A 11 -19.99 2.26 -0.58
C THR A 11 -20.39 1.30 0.53
N ARG A 12 -21.63 0.80 0.52
CA ARG A 12 -22.15 -0.09 1.55
C ARG A 12 -21.87 -1.56 1.22
N ARG A 13 -21.73 -2.38 2.26
CA ARG A 13 -21.48 -3.81 2.10
C ARG A 13 -22.70 -4.56 1.54
N GLU A 14 -23.90 -4.17 1.97
CA GLU A 14 -25.17 -4.76 1.53
C GLU A 14 -25.37 -4.68 0.01
N ASP A 15 -24.93 -3.58 -0.60
CA ASP A 15 -25.07 -3.34 -2.04
C ASP A 15 -23.95 -3.96 -2.90
N CYS A 16 -22.93 -4.58 -2.27
CA CYS A 16 -21.78 -5.17 -2.96
C CYS A 16 -22.09 -6.60 -3.43
N VAL A 17 -23.17 -6.74 -4.20
CA VAL A 17 -23.66 -8.00 -4.78
C VAL A 17 -23.85 -7.86 -6.29
N GLY A 18 -23.77 -8.99 -7.01
CA GLY A 18 -23.92 -9.03 -8.47
C GLY A 18 -22.60 -8.85 -9.23
N VAL A 19 -22.69 -8.35 -10.46
CA VAL A 19 -21.57 -8.20 -11.40
C VAL A 19 -21.45 -6.76 -11.89
N PHE A 20 -20.24 -6.33 -12.24
CA PHE A 20 -20.01 -5.01 -12.82
C PHE A 20 -18.94 -5.04 -13.90
N MET A 21 -18.96 -4.05 -14.79
CA MET A 21 -17.95 -3.86 -15.83
C MET A 21 -16.72 -3.18 -15.22
N ARG A 22 -15.61 -3.92 -15.12
CA ARG A 22 -14.33 -3.40 -14.65
C ARG A 22 -13.45 -3.03 -15.84
N ARG A 23 -13.02 -1.76 -15.90
CA ARG A 23 -12.01 -1.32 -16.88
C ARG A 23 -10.68 -2.04 -16.64
N VAL A 24 -10.11 -2.60 -17.70
CA VAL A 24 -8.83 -3.31 -17.69
C VAL A 24 -7.72 -2.33 -18.00
N PHE A 25 -6.70 -2.29 -17.14
CA PHE A 25 -5.52 -1.47 -17.37
C PHE A 25 -4.54 -2.22 -18.28
N VAL A 26 -4.54 -1.91 -19.57
CA VAL A 26 -3.61 -2.49 -20.56
C VAL A 26 -2.18 -2.00 -20.32
N THR A 27 -2.03 -0.72 -19.99
CA THR A 27 -0.74 -0.11 -19.62
C THR A 27 -0.88 0.70 -18.35
N LYS A 28 0.25 0.92 -17.67
CA LYS A 28 0.34 1.82 -16.50
C LYS A 28 0.38 3.31 -16.89
N MET A 29 0.54 3.61 -18.18
CA MET A 29 0.60 4.99 -18.69
C MET A 29 -0.80 5.56 -18.90
N LYS A 30 -0.95 6.88 -18.73
CA LYS A 30 -2.22 7.59 -18.99
C LYS A 30 -2.39 7.81 -20.50
N ILE A 31 -2.85 6.77 -21.19
CA ILE A 31 -3.23 6.85 -22.60
C ILE A 31 -4.61 7.48 -22.68
N ARG A 32 -4.78 8.52 -23.51
CA ARG A 32 -6.11 9.04 -23.86
C ARG A 32 -6.63 8.23 -25.05
N PRO A 33 -7.84 7.64 -24.96
CA PRO A 33 -8.40 6.92 -26.09
C PRO A 33 -8.68 7.90 -27.25
N GLY A 34 -8.68 7.38 -28.49
CA GLY A 34 -9.12 8.15 -29.65
C GLY A 34 -10.59 8.59 -29.55
N PRO A 35 -11.07 9.47 -30.42
CA PRO A 35 -12.39 10.13 -30.32
C PRO A 35 -13.63 9.22 -30.33
N ASN A 36 -13.49 7.89 -30.46
CA ASN A 36 -14.58 6.91 -30.33
C ASN A 36 -14.12 5.57 -29.71
N GLU A 37 -12.99 5.55 -29.02
CA GLU A 37 -12.49 4.33 -28.37
C GLU A 37 -12.80 4.36 -26.88
N THR A 38 -13.22 3.22 -26.33
CA THR A 38 -13.37 3.05 -24.88
C THR A 38 -12.30 2.09 -24.38
N PHE A 39 -11.89 2.27 -23.13
CA PHE A 39 -10.98 1.32 -22.49
C PHE A 39 -11.64 -0.08 -22.46
N PRO A 40 -10.87 -1.15 -22.72
CA PRO A 40 -11.40 -2.51 -22.62
C PRO A 40 -11.95 -2.74 -21.21
N SER A 41 -13.12 -3.35 -21.11
CA SER A 41 -13.76 -3.67 -19.84
C SER A 41 -14.19 -5.13 -19.81
N MET A 42 -14.17 -5.72 -18.62
CA MET A 42 -14.50 -7.12 -18.39
C MET A 42 -15.57 -7.22 -17.30
N LEU A 43 -16.52 -8.13 -17.49
CA LEU A 43 -17.53 -8.44 -16.48
C LEU A 43 -16.90 -9.24 -15.35
N VAL A 44 -16.91 -8.68 -14.14
CA VAL A 44 -16.36 -9.32 -12.93
C VAL A 44 -17.36 -9.27 -11.79
N PRO A 45 -17.35 -10.25 -10.86
CA PRO A 45 -18.22 -10.21 -9.70
C PRO A 45 -17.83 -9.06 -8.75
N ARG A 46 -18.83 -8.47 -8.10
CA ARG A 46 -18.62 -7.54 -6.99
C ARG A 46 -18.19 -8.34 -5.76
N VAL A 47 -17.09 -7.92 -5.14
CA VAL A 47 -16.52 -8.61 -3.99
C VAL A 47 -16.13 -7.58 -2.94
N TRP A 48 -16.54 -7.82 -1.70
CA TRP A 48 -16.10 -7.06 -0.54
C TRP A 48 -14.83 -7.70 0.04
N ALA A 49 -13.67 -7.13 -0.28
CA ALA A 49 -12.39 -7.72 0.07
C ALA A 49 -11.42 -6.68 0.65
N ASN A 50 -10.45 -7.16 1.43
CA ASN A 50 -9.31 -6.37 1.85
C ASN A 50 -8.30 -6.23 0.68
N PRO A 51 -7.44 -5.18 0.68
CA PRO A 51 -6.33 -5.12 -0.25
C PRO A 51 -5.50 -6.40 -0.18
N LYS A 52 -5.24 -7.04 -1.33
CA LYS A 52 -4.55 -8.35 -1.35
C LYS A 52 -3.12 -8.30 -0.80
N ARG A 53 -2.50 -7.12 -0.78
CA ARG A 53 -1.08 -6.93 -0.43
C ARG A 53 -0.87 -6.55 1.04
N PHE A 54 -1.87 -6.03 1.74
CA PHE A 54 -1.69 -5.58 3.11
C PHE A 54 -2.99 -5.67 3.89
N SER A 55 -2.88 -6.13 5.13
CA SER A 55 -3.99 -6.27 6.06
C SER A 55 -3.54 -5.82 7.44
N PHE A 56 -4.43 -5.11 8.13
CA PHE A 56 -4.26 -4.70 9.53
C PHE A 56 -5.28 -5.42 10.45
N ASP A 57 -5.82 -6.55 9.99
CA ASP A 57 -6.81 -7.31 10.75
C ASP A 57 -6.17 -8.18 11.84
N ASN A 58 -4.92 -8.61 11.65
CA ASN A 58 -4.10 -9.35 12.63
C ASN A 58 -2.77 -8.63 12.88
N ILE A 59 -2.18 -8.87 14.06
CA ILE A 59 -0.90 -8.25 14.43
C ILE A 59 0.27 -8.70 13.53
N GLY A 60 0.27 -9.97 13.10
CA GLY A 60 1.29 -10.51 12.20
C GLY A 60 1.24 -9.90 10.80
N ASP A 61 0.04 -9.79 10.23
CA ASP A 61 -0.17 -9.16 8.92
C ASP A 61 0.20 -7.66 8.96
N ALA A 62 -0.11 -7.00 10.08
CA ALA A 62 0.26 -5.61 10.32
C ALA A 62 1.79 -5.45 10.38
N LEU A 63 2.49 -6.33 11.12
CA LEU A 63 3.94 -6.31 11.20
C LEU A 63 4.59 -6.56 9.84
N LEU A 64 4.09 -7.51 9.06
CA LEU A 64 4.57 -7.78 7.70
C LEU A 64 4.37 -6.56 6.79
N THR A 65 3.20 -5.93 6.85
CA THR A 65 2.92 -4.70 6.10
C THR A 65 3.88 -3.58 6.48
N LEU A 66 4.12 -3.39 7.78
CA LEU A 66 5.06 -2.38 8.29
C LEU A 66 6.51 -2.69 7.91
N PHE A 67 6.88 -3.96 7.82
CA PHE A 67 8.20 -4.39 7.32
C PHE A 67 8.36 -4.10 5.82
N GLU A 68 7.34 -4.35 4.99
CA GLU A 68 7.37 -3.95 3.58
C GLU A 68 7.53 -2.42 3.43
N VAL A 69 6.82 -1.63 4.25
CA VAL A 69 6.93 -0.17 4.25
C VAL A 69 8.33 0.32 4.62
N LEU A 70 9.08 -0.37 5.49
CA LEU A 70 10.47 -0.01 5.83
C LEU A 70 11.42 -0.08 4.63
N SER A 71 11.10 -0.89 3.61
CA SER A 71 11.88 -0.95 2.38
C SER A 71 11.68 0.25 1.45
N PHE A 72 10.83 1.22 1.84
CA PHE A 72 10.39 2.36 1.02
C PHE A 72 9.70 1.96 -0.30
N LYS A 73 9.35 0.69 -0.50
CA LYS A 73 8.62 0.23 -1.69
C LYS A 73 7.12 0.12 -1.40
N GLY A 74 6.30 0.66 -2.31
CA GLY A 74 4.83 0.53 -2.21
C GLY A 74 4.17 1.27 -1.04
N TRP A 75 4.92 2.03 -0.23
CA TRP A 75 4.37 2.73 0.94
C TRP A 75 3.30 3.78 0.58
N LEU A 76 3.40 4.38 -0.60
CA LEU A 76 2.41 5.32 -1.12
C LEU A 76 1.05 4.66 -1.34
N ASP A 77 1.03 3.41 -1.83
CA ASP A 77 -0.20 2.66 -2.01
C ASP A 77 -0.86 2.36 -0.65
N VAL A 78 -0.06 1.99 0.35
CA VAL A 78 -0.53 1.77 1.74
C VAL A 78 -1.11 3.06 2.32
N ARG A 79 -0.40 4.18 2.20
CA ARG A 79 -0.86 5.50 2.63
C ARG A 79 -2.18 5.88 1.97
N ASP A 80 -2.27 5.75 0.65
CA ASP A 80 -3.44 6.18 -0.12
C ASP A 80 -4.67 5.34 0.21
N VAL A 81 -4.49 4.04 0.46
CA VAL A 81 -5.59 3.20 0.93
C VAL A 81 -5.98 3.54 2.36
N LEU A 82 -5.03 3.85 3.23
CA LEU A 82 -5.31 4.26 4.61
C LEU A 82 -6.12 5.57 4.64
N ILE A 83 -5.74 6.55 3.82
CA ILE A 83 -6.49 7.83 3.66
C ILE A 83 -7.92 7.56 3.18
N LYS A 84 -8.09 6.68 2.18
CA LYS A 84 -9.41 6.38 1.63
C LYS A 84 -10.31 5.59 2.59
N ALA A 85 -9.73 4.77 3.46
CA ALA A 85 -10.48 3.91 4.36
C ALA A 85 -10.77 4.56 5.73
N LEU A 86 -9.80 5.26 6.31
CA LEU A 86 -9.85 5.81 7.67
C LEU A 86 -9.76 7.34 7.72
N GLY A 87 -9.57 7.99 6.58
CA GLY A 87 -9.43 9.45 6.49
C GLY A 87 -7.98 9.95 6.56
N PRO A 88 -7.78 11.25 6.29
CA PRO A 88 -6.45 11.83 6.08
C PRO A 88 -5.57 11.86 7.32
N VAL A 89 -6.15 11.93 8.52
CA VAL A 89 -5.40 11.98 9.79
C VAL A 89 -4.53 10.74 9.98
N HIS A 90 -5.03 9.58 9.55
CA HIS A 90 -4.29 8.32 9.65
C HIS A 90 -3.07 8.27 8.73
N ALA A 91 -2.96 9.16 7.74
CA ALA A 91 -1.76 9.28 6.92
C ALA A 91 -0.55 9.72 7.76
N ILE A 92 -0.77 10.51 8.81
CA ILE A 92 0.29 11.01 9.70
C ILE A 92 1.03 9.84 10.34
N TYR A 93 0.31 8.79 10.75
CA TYR A 93 0.91 7.57 11.33
C TYR A 93 1.97 6.95 10.41
N ILE A 94 1.65 6.77 9.12
CA ILE A 94 2.59 6.20 8.14
C ILE A 94 3.80 7.12 7.91
N HIS A 95 3.60 8.44 7.85
CA HIS A 95 4.72 9.37 7.67
C HIS A 95 5.67 9.36 8.86
N VAL A 96 5.13 9.37 10.09
CA VAL A 96 5.93 9.29 11.32
C VAL A 96 6.67 7.96 11.40
N TYR A 97 6.01 6.85 11.06
CA TYR A 97 6.64 5.53 11.03
C TYR A 97 7.82 5.47 10.05
N ILE A 98 7.66 6.00 8.84
CA ILE A 98 8.74 6.04 7.84
C ILE A 98 9.88 6.94 8.30
N PHE A 99 9.58 8.09 8.91
CA PHE A 99 10.59 8.99 9.44
C PHE A 99 11.44 8.29 10.53
N LEU A 100 10.80 7.68 11.53
CA LEU A 100 11.50 6.99 12.62
C LEU A 100 12.20 5.72 12.13
N GLY A 101 11.51 4.87 11.35
CA GLY A 101 12.02 3.58 10.93
C GLY A 101 13.15 3.68 9.92
N CYS A 102 12.99 4.51 8.89
CA CYS A 102 13.97 4.57 7.81
C CYS A 102 15.07 5.62 8.04
N MET A 103 14.75 6.81 8.55
CA MET A 103 15.78 7.84 8.76
C MET A 103 16.62 7.58 10.01
N ILE A 104 16.03 7.02 11.07
CA ILE A 104 16.75 6.74 12.32
C ILE A 104 17.08 5.26 12.43
N GLY A 105 16.12 4.34 12.22
CA GLY A 105 16.34 2.91 12.40
C GLY A 105 17.39 2.32 11.45
N LEU A 106 17.24 2.52 10.13
CA LEU A 106 18.19 1.99 9.14
C LEU A 106 19.57 2.64 9.24
N THR A 107 19.64 3.92 9.59
CA THR A 107 20.92 4.62 9.76
C THR A 107 21.66 4.14 11.01
N LEU A 108 20.95 3.82 12.09
CA LEU A 108 21.53 3.17 13.28
C LEU A 108 22.10 1.79 12.92
N PHE A 109 21.34 0.98 12.17
CA PHE A 109 21.81 -0.34 11.74
C PHE A 109 23.11 -0.24 10.93
N VAL A 110 23.15 0.67 9.96
CA VAL A 110 24.36 0.94 9.16
C VAL A 110 25.50 1.43 10.05
N GLY A 111 25.23 2.34 10.99
CA GLY A 111 26.23 2.86 11.92
C GLY A 111 26.87 1.77 12.78
N VAL A 112 26.07 0.85 13.32
CA VAL A 112 26.56 -0.28 14.14
C VAL A 112 27.42 -1.23 13.31
N VAL A 113 26.99 -1.55 12.08
CA VAL A 113 27.76 -2.43 11.18
C VAL A 113 29.11 -1.82 10.81
N ILE A 114 29.14 -0.51 10.53
CA ILE A 114 30.39 0.22 10.23
C ILE A 114 31.32 0.23 11.45
N ALA A 115 30.79 0.53 12.65
CA ALA A 115 31.57 0.56 13.87
C ALA A 115 32.22 -0.80 14.15
N ASN A 116 31.45 -1.89 14.06
CA ASN A 116 31.95 -3.24 14.28
C ASN A 116 32.99 -3.66 13.23
N TYR A 117 32.80 -3.26 11.96
CA TYR A 117 33.78 -3.52 10.92
C TYR A 117 35.10 -2.74 11.13
N SER A 118 35.03 -1.49 11.61
CA SER A 118 36.21 -0.69 11.94
C SER A 118 36.98 -1.27 13.12
N GLU A 119 36.27 -1.74 14.15
CA GLU A 119 36.85 -2.40 15.33
C GLU A 119 37.57 -3.70 14.94
N ASN A 120 36.93 -4.56 14.14
CA ASN A 120 37.51 -5.82 13.70
C ASN A 120 38.71 -5.65 12.73
N LYS A 121 38.83 -4.51 12.06
CA LYS A 121 40.00 -4.17 11.22
C LYS A 121 41.13 -3.49 11.98
N GLY A 122 40.94 -3.14 13.26
CA GLY A 122 41.95 -2.49 14.09
C GLY A 122 42.29 -1.05 13.69
N THR A 123 41.38 -0.37 12.97
CA THR A 123 41.52 1.05 12.57
C THR A 123 40.63 1.99 13.39
N ALA A 124 40.00 1.49 14.44
CA ALA A 124 39.20 2.27 15.40
C ALA A 124 40.06 2.84 16.53
#